data_AF-A0A3C0DY12-F1
#
_entry.id   AF-A0A3C0DY12-F1
#
_cell.length_a   1.000
_cell.length_b   1.000
_cell.length_c   1.000
_cell.angle_alpha   90.00
_cell.angle_beta   90.00
_cell.angle_gamma   90.00
#
_symmetry.space_group_name_H-M   'P 1'
#
loop_
_entity.id
_entity.type
_entity.pdbx_description
1 polymer ?
#
loop_
_entity_poly.entity_id
_entity_poly.type
_entity_poly.pdbx_seq_one_letter_code
_entity_poly.pdbx_strand_id
1 'polypeptide(L)'
;MPHDSTRPLDTRRASELEARLLGQMPFEPTASQARFAFVWSRFIVSEKPRCALILRGYAGTGKTTSVGAVVRTLREVRQRCVLLAPTGRAAKVLAKHAGQPASTIHRHIYR
;
A
#
# COMPACT_ATOMS: atom_id res chain seq x y z
N MET A 1 -7.44 -26.59 -12.64
CA MET A 1 -8.20 -25.33 -12.77
C MET A 1 -7.31 -24.34 -13.51
N PRO A 2 -7.65 -23.92 -14.74
CA PRO A 2 -6.83 -22.94 -15.42
C PRO A 2 -7.00 -21.59 -14.72
N HIS A 3 -5.91 -21.10 -14.14
CA HIS A 3 -5.78 -19.70 -13.72
C HIS A 3 -5.64 -18.84 -14.98
N ASP A 4 -6.75 -18.64 -15.68
CA ASP A 4 -6.75 -17.79 -16.87
C ASP A 4 -6.65 -16.30 -16.48
N SER A 5 -5.84 -15.65 -17.29
CA SER A 5 -5.43 -14.27 -17.43
C SER A 5 -6.27 -13.17 -16.77
N THR A 6 -5.54 -12.22 -16.19
CA THR A 6 -5.99 -10.87 -15.79
C THR A 6 -7.09 -10.34 -16.71
N ARG A 7 -8.30 -10.15 -16.18
CA ARG A 7 -9.42 -9.61 -16.96
C ARG A 7 -9.06 -8.19 -17.43
N PRO A 8 -9.52 -7.74 -18.60
CA PRO A 8 -9.20 -6.41 -19.13
C PRO A 8 -9.55 -5.26 -18.17
N LEU A 9 -10.59 -5.44 -17.34
CA LEU A 9 -11.01 -4.49 -16.31
C LEU A 9 -10.01 -4.37 -15.16
N ASP A 10 -9.33 -5.46 -14.80
CA ASP A 10 -8.33 -5.47 -13.72
C ASP A 10 -7.07 -4.73 -14.14
N THR A 11 -6.67 -4.88 -15.40
CA THR A 11 -5.53 -4.16 -15.98
C THR A 11 -5.78 -2.65 -15.98
N ARG A 12 -6.96 -2.21 -16.43
CA ARG A 12 -7.32 -0.78 -16.43
C ARG A 12 -7.34 -0.20 -15.01
N ARG A 13 -7.95 -0.92 -14.06
CA ARG A 13 -8.02 -0.50 -12.66
C ARG A 13 -6.64 -0.45 -12.01
N ALA A 14 -5.77 -1.41 -12.28
CA ALA A 14 -4.39 -1.41 -11.80
C ALA A 14 -3.62 -0.19 -12.32
N SER A 15 -3.70 0.11 -13.62
CA SER A 15 -3.04 1.28 -14.20
C SER A 15 -3.54 2.60 -13.59
N GLU A 16 -4.84 2.71 -13.32
CA GLU A 16 -5.39 3.89 -12.64
C GLU A 16 -4.86 4.05 -11.21
N LEU A 17 -4.83 2.96 -10.44
CA LEU A 17 -4.32 2.96 -9.07
C LEU A 17 -2.81 3.23 -9.01
N GLU A 18 -2.06 2.75 -10.00
CA GLU A 18 -0.64 3.02 -10.17
C GLU A 18 -0.40 4.52 -10.37
N ALA A 19 -1.11 5.14 -11.33
CA ALA A 19 -1.00 6.57 -11.59
C ALA A 19 -1.40 7.43 -10.38
N ARG A 20 -2.50 7.07 -9.69
CA ARG A 20 -2.92 7.76 -8.47
C ARG A 20 -1.84 7.66 -7.38
N LEU A 21 -1.29 6.47 -7.13
CA LEU A 21 -0.26 6.30 -6.11
C LEU A 21 0.99 7.13 -6.42
N LEU A 22 1.45 7.14 -7.67
CA LEU A 22 2.59 7.96 -8.07
C LEU A 22 2.28 9.46 -7.87
N GLY A 23 1.07 9.92 -8.19
CA GLY A 23 0.62 11.29 -7.93
C GLY A 23 0.51 11.65 -6.44
N GLN A 24 0.44 10.66 -5.54
CA GLN A 24 0.45 10.89 -4.09
C GLN A 24 1.87 11.03 -3.51
N MET A 25 2.92 10.87 -4.31
CA MET A 25 4.32 11.02 -3.86
C MET A 25 4.67 12.51 -3.75
N PRO A 26 5.32 12.95 -2.64
CA PRO A 26 5.65 14.36 -2.44
C PRO A 26 6.87 14.86 -3.24
N PHE A 27 7.47 13.98 -4.04
CA PHE A 27 8.65 14.23 -4.87
C PHE A 27 8.64 13.25 -6.05
N GLU A 28 9.52 13.47 -7.02
CA GLU A 28 9.66 12.58 -8.18
C GLU A 28 10.05 11.15 -7.74
N PRO A 29 9.22 10.13 -8.02
CA PRO A 29 9.48 8.77 -7.54
C PRO A 29 10.76 8.19 -8.13
N THR A 30 11.58 7.59 -7.27
CA THR A 30 12.72 6.77 -7.73
C THR A 30 12.24 5.56 -8.54
N ALA A 31 13.11 4.98 -9.37
CA ALA A 31 12.79 3.76 -10.11
C ALA A 31 12.26 2.62 -9.23
N SER A 32 12.76 2.51 -7.98
CA SER A 32 12.29 1.51 -7.01
C SER A 32 10.88 1.82 -6.50
N GLN A 33 10.54 3.10 -6.30
CA GLN A 33 9.20 3.52 -5.89
C GLN A 33 8.19 3.39 -7.05
N ALA A 34 8.62 3.68 -8.28
CA ALA A 34 7.83 3.42 -9.48
C ALA A 34 7.52 1.94 -9.65
N ARG A 35 8.53 1.07 -9.51
CA ARG A 35 8.32 -0.39 -9.49
C ARG A 35 7.39 -0.84 -8.36
N PHE A 36 7.50 -0.23 -7.17
CA PHE A 36 6.57 -0.52 -6.08
C PHE A 36 5.13 -0.17 -6.44
N ALA A 37 4.89 1.00 -7.04
CA ALA A 37 3.56 1.41 -7.48
C ALA A 37 2.94 0.41 -8.47
N PHE A 38 3.74 -0.01 -9.46
CA PHE A 38 3.36 -1.00 -10.47
C PHE A 38 2.98 -2.37 -9.87
N VAL A 39 3.78 -2.86 -8.91
CA VAL A 39 3.52 -4.14 -8.24
C VAL A 39 2.34 -4.04 -7.29
N TRP A 40 2.26 -2.96 -6.50
CA TRP A 40 1.18 -2.73 -5.55
C TRP A 40 -0.19 -2.62 -6.23
N SER A 41 -0.26 -1.91 -7.37
CA SER A 41 -1.52 -1.70 -8.08
C SER A 41 -2.12 -3.00 -8.62
N ARG A 42 -1.26 -3.95 -9.04
CA ARG A 42 -1.65 -5.30 -9.44
C ARG A 42 -1.98 -6.18 -8.25
N PHE A 43 -1.24 -6.03 -7.16
CA PHE A 43 -1.51 -6.75 -5.92
C PHE A 43 -2.91 -6.43 -5.37
N ILE A 44 -3.30 -5.15 -5.31
CA ILE A 44 -4.56 -4.73 -4.68
C ILE A 44 -5.81 -5.09 -5.50
N VAL A 45 -5.67 -5.32 -6.81
CA VAL A 45 -6.77 -5.81 -7.68
C VAL A 45 -6.75 -7.33 -7.89
N SER A 46 -5.75 -8.02 -7.33
CA SER A 46 -5.60 -9.46 -7.53
C SER A 46 -6.68 -10.25 -6.80
N GLU A 47 -7.32 -11.19 -7.50
CA GLU A 47 -8.25 -12.15 -6.92
C GLU A 47 -7.53 -13.39 -6.32
N LYS A 48 -6.19 -13.44 -6.41
CA LYS A 48 -5.42 -14.58 -5.90
C LYS A 48 -5.61 -14.69 -4.37
N PRO A 49 -6.14 -15.82 -3.87
CA PRO A 49 -6.35 -15.98 -2.43
C PRO A 49 -5.01 -16.00 -1.70
N ARG A 50 -5.00 -15.45 -0.48
CA ARG A 50 -3.83 -15.46 0.44
C ARG A 50 -2.58 -14.81 -0.17
N CYS A 51 -2.72 -13.76 -0.97
CA CYS A 51 -1.57 -13.00 -1.46
C CYS A 51 -1.01 -12.05 -0.39
N ALA A 52 0.31 -11.85 -0.41
CA ALA A 52 0.99 -10.86 0.44
C ALA A 52 2.04 -10.10 -0.38
N LEU A 53 2.20 -8.81 -0.08
CA LEU A 53 3.24 -7.96 -0.66
C LEU A 53 4.19 -7.49 0.44
N ILE A 54 5.49 -7.71 0.24
CA ILE A 54 6.53 -7.33 1.21
C ILE A 54 7.37 -6.19 0.61
N LEU A 55 7.27 -5.00 1.20
CA LEU A 55 8.11 -3.85 0.85
C LEU A 55 9.39 -3.84 1.70
N ARG A 56 10.52 -4.16 1.09
CA ARG A 56 11.85 -4.16 1.74
C ARG A 56 12.68 -2.94 1.34
N GLY A 57 13.61 -2.55 2.20
CA GLY A 57 14.55 -1.46 1.92
C GLY A 57 15.29 -1.01 3.17
N TYR A 58 16.49 -0.45 3.01
CA TYR A 58 17.33 0.07 4.10
C TYR A 58 16.71 1.28 4.81
N ALA A 59 17.31 1.71 5.92
CA ALA A 59 16.94 2.97 6.57
C ALA A 59 17.04 4.13 5.55
N GLY A 60 16.14 5.13 5.65
CA GLY A 60 16.14 6.28 4.75
C GLY A 60 15.58 6.06 3.33
N THR A 61 15.29 4.82 2.91
CA THR A 61 14.79 4.52 1.54
C THR A 61 13.32 4.88 1.26
N GLY A 62 12.70 5.72 2.09
CA GLY A 62 11.34 6.23 1.83
C GLY A 62 10.19 5.22 1.97
N LYS A 63 10.39 4.03 2.58
CA LYS A 63 9.32 3.03 2.78
C LYS A 63 8.07 3.61 3.43
N THR A 64 8.24 4.39 4.50
CA THR A 64 7.11 5.03 5.21
C THR A 64 6.39 6.04 4.33
N THR A 65 7.12 6.75 3.45
CA THR A 65 6.54 7.66 2.46
C THR A 65 5.69 6.90 1.45
N SER A 66 6.20 5.77 0.92
CA SER A 66 5.47 4.91 -0.01
C SER A 66 4.20 4.32 0.62
N VAL A 67 4.27 3.88 1.88
CA VAL A 67 3.09 3.42 2.63
C VAL A 67 2.09 4.56 2.83
N GLY A 68 2.55 5.77 3.16
CA GLY A 68 1.67 6.93 3.25
C GLY A 68 0.96 7.25 1.93
N ALA A 69 1.65 7.13 0.80
CA ALA A 69 1.07 7.30 -0.54
C ALA A 69 0.00 6.25 -0.84
N VAL A 70 0.25 4.98 -0.47
CA VAL A 70 -0.77 3.91 -0.55
C VAL A 70 -2.01 4.28 0.24
N VAL A 71 -1.86 4.70 1.50
CA VAL A 71 -3.00 5.03 2.37
C VAL A 71 -3.81 6.20 1.81
N ARG A 72 -3.14 7.25 1.31
CA ARG A 72 -3.83 8.38 0.66
C ARG A 72 -4.60 7.93 -0.59
N THR A 73 -3.99 7.07 -1.41
CA THR A 73 -4.63 6.51 -2.61
C THR A 73 -5.88 5.70 -2.24
N LEU A 74 -5.77 4.81 -1.25
CA LEU A 74 -6.91 4.01 -0.77
C LEU A 74 -8.04 4.89 -0.24
N ARG A 75 -7.70 5.94 0.52
CA ARG A 75 -8.68 6.92 1.02
C ARG A 75 -9.39 7.65 -0.13
N GLU A 76 -8.65 8.08 -1.14
CA GLU A 76 -9.19 8.77 -2.31
C GLU A 76 -10.20 7.90 -3.07
N VAL A 77 -9.90 6.61 -3.25
CA VAL A 77 -10.81 5.64 -3.90
C VAL A 77 -11.84 5.03 -2.93
N ARG A 78 -11.97 5.59 -1.72
CA ARG A 78 -12.89 5.15 -0.66
C ARG A 78 -12.74 3.68 -0.26
N GLN A 79 -11.55 3.12 -0.42
CA GLN A 79 -11.23 1.77 0.02
C GLN A 79 -10.75 1.81 1.48
N ARG A 80 -11.39 1.01 2.33
CA ARG A 80 -11.03 0.92 3.76
C ARG A 80 -9.71 0.18 3.93
N CYS A 81 -8.86 0.67 4.81
CA CYS A 81 -7.63 -0.02 5.24
C CYS A 81 -7.45 0.11 6.75
N VAL A 82 -6.76 -0.87 7.34
CA VAL A 82 -6.37 -0.85 8.75
C VAL A 82 -4.85 -0.75 8.82
N LEU A 83 -4.35 0.16 9.67
CA LEU A 83 -2.92 0.40 9.84
C LEU A 83 -2.44 -0.22 11.14
N LEU A 84 -1.56 -1.21 11.02
CA LEU A 84 -1.03 -1.98 12.14
C LEU A 84 0.49 -1.90 12.20
N ALA A 85 1.03 -1.89 13.41
CA ALA A 85 2.46 -1.94 13.66
C ALA A 85 2.79 -2.83 14.87
N PRO A 86 4.02 -3.35 15.00
CA PRO A 86 4.36 -4.25 16.11
C PRO A 86 4.50 -3.54 17.46
N THR A 87 4.89 -2.26 17.48
CA THR A 87 5.10 -1.49 18.72
C THR A 87 4.32 -0.18 18.71
N GLY A 88 4.02 0.36 19.90
CA GLY A 88 3.29 1.63 20.03
C GLY A 88 4.00 2.81 19.37
N ARG A 89 5.34 2.87 19.47
CA ARG A 89 6.13 3.91 18.78
C ARG A 89 6.02 3.79 17.26
N ALA A 90 6.11 2.58 16.72
CA ALA A 90 5.95 2.35 15.28
C ALA A 90 4.52 2.72 14.80
N ALA A 91 3.49 2.39 15.58
CA ALA A 91 2.12 2.79 15.28
C ALA A 91 1.96 4.32 15.25
N LYS A 92 2.53 5.05 16.22
CA LYS A 92 2.51 6.54 16.23
C LYS A 92 3.18 7.13 14.98
N VAL A 93 4.34 6.60 14.59
CA VAL A 93 5.04 7.05 13.38
C VAL A 93 4.22 6.75 12.13
N LEU A 94 3.69 5.53 12.00
CA LEU A 94 2.84 5.13 10.87
C LEU A 94 1.61 6.04 10.76
N ALA A 95 0.93 6.29 11.88
CA ALA A 95 -0.25 7.16 11.91
C ALA A 95 0.05 8.59 11.45
N LYS A 96 1.16 9.16 11.91
CA LYS A 96 1.60 10.50 11.52
C LYS A 96 1.84 10.61 10.01
N HIS A 97 2.55 9.64 9.42
CA HIS A 97 2.88 9.67 7.99
C HIS A 97 1.69 9.31 7.09
N ALA A 98 0.78 8.46 7.57
CA ALA A 98 -0.40 8.05 6.81
C ALA A 98 -1.58 9.02 6.93
N GLY A 99 -1.59 9.90 7.95
CA GLY A 99 -2.71 10.81 8.22
C GLY A 99 -3.97 10.07 8.66
N GLN A 100 -3.83 8.85 9.20
CA GLN A 100 -4.92 8.01 9.69
C GLN A 100 -4.49 7.30 10.99
N PRO A 101 -5.42 6.97 11.90
CA PRO A 101 -5.10 6.23 13.10
C PRO A 101 -4.45 4.88 12.78
N ALA A 102 -3.43 4.52 13.57
CA ALA A 102 -2.81 3.20 13.53
C ALA A 102 -2.76 2.61 14.94
N SER A 103 -2.87 1.29 15.05
CA SER A 103 -2.82 0.56 16.31
C SER A 103 -1.70 -0.48 16.30
N THR A 104 -1.38 -1.02 17.47
CA THR A 104 -0.50 -2.18 17.51
C THR A 104 -1.25 -3.42 17.02
N ILE A 105 -0.51 -4.39 16.46
CA ILE A 105 -1.09 -5.68 16.04
C ILE A 105 -1.79 -6.34 17.23
N HIS A 106 -1.10 -6.46 18.38
CA HIS A 106 -1.67 -7.03 19.61
C HIS A 106 -2.97 -6.35 20.04
N ARG A 107 -3.04 -5.01 19.97
CA ARG A 107 -4.26 -4.28 20.34
C ARG A 107 -5.42 -4.57 19.39
N HIS A 108 -5.15 -4.86 18.12
CA HIS A 108 -6.18 -5.06 17.11
C HIS A 108 -6.74 -6.49 17.08
N ILE A 109 -5.91 -7.49 17.40
CA ILE A 109 -6.33 -8.91 17.30
C ILE A 109 -6.88 -9.49 18.61
N TYR A 110 -6.57 -8.89 19.76
CA TYR A 110 -6.96 -9.41 21.08
C TYR A 110 -7.94 -8.52 21.87
N ARG A 111 -8.26 -7.33 21.36
CA ARG A 111 -9.36 -6.51 21.89
C ARG A 111 -10.47 -6.45 20.87
#